data_AF-A0A4W6FBZ6-F1
#
_entry.id   AF-A0A4W6FBZ6-F1
#
_cell.length_a   1.000
_cell.length_b   1.000
_cell.length_c   1.000
_cell.angle_alpha   90.00
_cell.angle_beta   90.00
_cell.angle_gamma   90.00
#
_symmetry.space_group_name_H-M   'P 1'
#
loop_
_entity.id
_entity.type
_entity.pdbx_description
1 polymer ?
#
loop_
_entity_poly.entity_id
_entity_poly.type
_entity_poly.pdbx_seq_one_letter_code
_entity_poly.pdbx_strand_id
1 'polypeptide(L)'
;MFPPFLFFPPVFFQDSVNYPLSTPGPQLKRFKASLCEFAQVLVRSCRNSLIYDEYLFPSLLALLTGLSDSQVRGFRHTSTLLAMKLMTGLVEVAVIVSVQLQTTQRQYDMENSKKAHDRASDRMEELQATISELQEKREELSSMMNATFRGVFIRVVCIEELGMWLKTDPEDFLNDGYLKYLGWTLHDKQSPVRLQCVRALQGLYQEKEFIGRLELFTSRFKERMLSMVLDKDPDVAVEVVNLLLLIQQKTEDGLREEECAHIYPLVYASHRGLASAAGVFLYDKYTFIPPSPSLSDKCSE
;
A
#
# COMPACT_ATOMS: atom_id res chain seq x y z
N MET A 1 18.44 -51.52 -20.15
CA MET A 1 18.98 -50.45 -21.01
C MET A 1 17.83 -49.49 -21.29
N PHE A 2 17.63 -48.49 -20.43
CA PHE A 2 16.60 -47.47 -20.62
C PHE A 2 17.13 -46.40 -21.58
N PRO A 3 16.31 -45.85 -22.49
CA PRO A 3 16.76 -44.82 -23.42
C PRO A 3 17.10 -43.54 -22.66
N PRO A 4 18.06 -42.74 -23.15
CA PRO A 4 18.47 -41.52 -22.49
C PRO A 4 17.30 -40.52 -22.56
N PHE A 5 16.99 -39.93 -21.40
CA PHE A 5 16.14 -38.74 -21.31
C PHE A 5 16.65 -37.70 -22.32
N LEU A 6 15.81 -37.35 -23.28
CA LEU A 6 15.96 -36.13 -24.05
C LEU A 6 15.94 -34.97 -23.05
N PHE A 7 17.12 -34.52 -22.65
CA PHE A 7 17.32 -33.20 -22.08
C PHE A 7 16.86 -32.21 -23.16
N PHE A 8 15.60 -31.80 -23.09
CA PHE A 8 15.19 -30.57 -23.74
C PHE A 8 16.10 -29.48 -23.17
N PRO A 9 16.86 -28.74 -23.99
CA PRO A 9 17.52 -27.54 -23.50
C PRO A 9 16.42 -26.62 -22.94
N PRO A 10 16.64 -25.94 -21.80
CA PRO A 10 15.68 -24.94 -21.35
C PRO A 10 15.42 -23.95 -22.50
N VAL A 11 14.17 -23.85 -22.94
CA VAL A 11 13.73 -23.10 -24.14
C VAL A 11 13.91 -21.57 -23.98
N PHE A 12 14.54 -21.11 -22.89
CA PHE A 12 14.76 -19.70 -22.63
C PHE A 12 16.23 -19.32 -22.79
N PHE A 13 16.49 -18.44 -23.75
CA PHE A 13 17.76 -17.75 -23.93
C PHE A 13 18.10 -16.98 -22.65
N GLN A 14 19.11 -17.48 -21.94
CA GLN A 14 19.44 -17.11 -20.56
C GLN A 14 20.08 -15.71 -20.41
N ASP A 15 20.30 -14.95 -21.49
CA ASP A 15 21.13 -13.74 -21.45
C ASP A 15 20.53 -12.46 -22.05
N SER A 16 19.29 -12.45 -22.57
CA SER A 16 18.72 -11.18 -23.02
C SER A 16 18.27 -10.35 -21.81
N VAL A 17 19.07 -9.33 -21.47
CA VAL A 17 18.76 -8.30 -20.44
C VAL A 17 17.37 -7.66 -20.68
N ASN A 18 16.92 -7.66 -21.93
CA ASN A 18 15.67 -7.09 -22.40
C ASN A 18 14.55 -8.13 -22.44
N TYR A 19 13.48 -7.86 -21.71
CA TYR A 19 12.20 -8.58 -21.75
C TYR A 19 11.07 -7.53 -21.79
N PRO A 20 9.83 -7.88 -22.19
CA PRO A 20 8.79 -6.90 -22.52
C PRO A 20 8.53 -5.80 -21.49
N LEU A 21 8.73 -6.08 -20.20
CA LEU A 21 8.54 -5.11 -19.11
C LEU A 21 9.77 -4.25 -18.77
N SER A 22 10.95 -4.60 -19.26
CA SER A 22 12.21 -3.85 -19.03
C SER A 22 12.69 -3.09 -20.26
N THR A 23 12.16 -3.39 -21.45
CA THR A 23 12.57 -2.72 -22.68
C THR A 23 11.88 -1.35 -22.80
N PRO A 24 12.63 -0.25 -22.98
CA PRO A 24 12.05 1.08 -23.13
C PRO A 24 11.32 1.23 -24.47
N GLY A 25 10.12 1.83 -24.44
CA GLY A 25 9.37 2.15 -25.66
C GLY A 25 7.89 2.48 -25.38
N PRO A 26 7.24 3.39 -26.12
CA PRO A 26 5.84 3.76 -25.88
C PRO A 26 4.87 2.57 -25.96
N GLN A 27 5.07 1.67 -26.92
CA GLN A 27 4.24 0.47 -27.08
C GLN A 27 4.39 -0.49 -25.89
N LEU A 28 5.61 -0.68 -25.38
CA LEU A 28 5.85 -1.57 -24.25
C LEU A 28 5.40 -0.97 -22.91
N LYS A 29 5.42 0.37 -22.78
CA LYS A 29 4.75 1.06 -21.67
C LYS A 29 3.23 0.80 -21.69
N ARG A 30 2.59 0.85 -22.86
CA ARG A 30 1.17 0.50 -23.00
C ARG A 30 0.91 -0.97 -22.69
N PHE A 31 1.75 -1.88 -23.20
CA PHE A 31 1.66 -3.31 -22.87
C PHE A 31 1.72 -3.57 -21.36
N LYS A 32 2.66 -2.94 -20.64
CA LYS A 32 2.73 -3.03 -19.18
C LYS A 32 1.42 -2.57 -18.53
N ALA A 33 0.88 -1.42 -18.96
CA ALA A 33 -0.39 -0.91 -18.43
C ALA A 33 -1.56 -1.88 -18.70
N SER A 34 -1.69 -2.38 -19.93
CA SER A 34 -2.72 -3.36 -20.30
C SER A 34 -2.59 -4.69 -19.56
N LEU A 35 -1.37 -5.16 -19.29
CA LEU A 35 -1.14 -6.37 -18.49
C LEU A 35 -1.61 -6.17 -17.04
N CYS A 36 -1.31 -5.02 -16.44
CA CYS A 36 -1.78 -4.66 -15.11
C CYS A 36 -3.31 -4.58 -15.05
N GLU A 37 -3.92 -3.93 -16.04
CA GLU A 37 -5.38 -3.78 -16.15
C GLU A 37 -6.06 -5.14 -16.34
N PHE A 38 -5.51 -5.99 -17.22
CA PHE A 38 -6.02 -7.34 -17.45
C PHE A 38 -6.09 -8.16 -16.15
N ALA A 39 -5.04 -8.12 -15.33
CA ALA A 39 -5.01 -8.84 -14.06
C ALA A 39 -6.16 -8.40 -13.12
N GLN A 40 -6.39 -7.09 -13.02
CA GLN A 40 -7.47 -6.56 -12.20
C GLN A 40 -8.85 -6.89 -12.78
N VAL A 41 -9.03 -6.78 -14.10
CA VAL A 41 -10.29 -7.11 -14.77
C VAL A 41 -10.61 -8.61 -14.66
N LEU A 42 -9.61 -9.49 -14.73
CA LEU A 42 -9.76 -10.93 -14.53
C LEU A 42 -10.36 -11.21 -13.14
N VAL A 43 -9.77 -10.66 -12.08
CA VAL A 43 -10.27 -10.82 -10.71
C VAL A 43 -11.71 -10.29 -10.60
N ARG A 44 -11.95 -9.06 -11.06
CA ARG A 44 -13.29 -8.44 -11.00
C ARG A 44 -14.35 -9.25 -11.74
N SER A 45 -14.00 -9.87 -12.86
CA SER A 45 -14.92 -10.70 -13.66
C SER A 45 -15.26 -12.02 -12.97
N CYS A 46 -14.36 -12.53 -12.12
CA CYS A 46 -14.52 -13.78 -11.39
C CYS A 46 -15.10 -13.62 -9.97
N ARG A 47 -15.38 -12.38 -9.53
CA ARG A 47 -15.69 -12.05 -8.13
C ARG A 47 -16.89 -12.74 -7.50
N ASN A 48 -17.80 -13.31 -8.31
CA ASN A 48 -19.02 -13.96 -7.83
C ASN A 48 -18.96 -15.49 -7.93
N SER A 49 -17.86 -16.06 -8.43
CA SER A 49 -17.73 -17.51 -8.66
C SER A 49 -16.30 -18.00 -8.51
N LEU A 50 -15.49 -17.94 -9.58
CA LEU A 50 -14.20 -18.63 -9.72
C LEU A 50 -13.13 -18.20 -8.71
N ILE A 51 -13.31 -17.08 -7.99
CA ILE A 51 -12.39 -16.72 -6.91
C ILE A 51 -12.47 -17.72 -5.74
N TYR A 52 -13.65 -18.29 -5.51
CA TYR A 52 -13.96 -19.15 -4.35
C TYR A 52 -14.01 -20.65 -4.71
N ASP A 53 -13.40 -21.03 -5.84
CA ASP A 53 -13.40 -22.43 -6.32
C ASP A 53 -12.24 -23.26 -5.74
N GLU A 54 -11.45 -22.69 -4.83
CA GLU A 54 -10.22 -23.24 -4.24
C GLU A 54 -9.17 -23.75 -5.26
N TYR A 55 -9.35 -23.45 -6.55
CA TYR A 55 -8.54 -24.03 -7.63
C TYR A 55 -7.86 -22.98 -8.49
N LEU A 56 -8.62 -22.14 -9.19
CA LEU A 56 -8.07 -21.28 -10.25
C LEU A 56 -7.11 -20.23 -9.69
N PHE A 57 -7.57 -19.41 -8.75
CA PHE A 57 -6.75 -18.34 -8.17
C PHE A 57 -5.65 -18.87 -7.24
N PRO A 58 -5.91 -19.85 -6.36
CA PRO A 58 -4.83 -20.47 -5.58
C PRO A 58 -3.72 -21.07 -6.46
N SER A 59 -4.07 -21.79 -7.53
CA SER A 59 -3.09 -22.37 -8.46
C SER A 59 -2.31 -21.29 -9.23
N LEU A 60 -3.01 -20.26 -9.71
CA LEU A 60 -2.38 -19.14 -10.42
C LEU A 60 -1.40 -18.37 -9.53
N LEU A 61 -1.82 -18.06 -8.29
CA LEU A 61 -0.98 -17.35 -7.32
C LEU A 61 0.22 -18.21 -6.89
N ALA A 62 0.03 -19.52 -6.70
CA ALA A 62 1.13 -20.44 -6.41
C ALA A 62 2.16 -20.49 -7.55
N LEU A 63 1.70 -20.58 -8.80
CA LEU A 63 2.57 -20.53 -9.98
C LEU A 63 3.37 -19.22 -10.04
N LEU A 64 2.69 -18.08 -9.87
CA LEU A 64 3.34 -16.77 -9.95
C LEU A 64 4.32 -16.56 -8.80
N THR A 65 4.00 -17.07 -7.61
CA THR A 65 4.89 -17.08 -6.45
C THR A 65 6.14 -17.91 -6.74
N GLY A 66 6.01 -19.12 -7.28
CA GLY A 66 7.14 -19.96 -7.68
C GLY A 66 8.02 -19.29 -8.75
N LEU A 67 7.41 -18.63 -9.74
CA LEU A 67 8.14 -17.87 -10.77
C LEU A 67 8.83 -16.63 -10.18
N SER A 68 8.29 -16.06 -9.10
CA SER A 68 8.84 -14.87 -8.45
C SER A 68 10.20 -15.14 -7.78
N ASP A 69 10.49 -16.41 -7.45
CA ASP A 69 11.75 -16.87 -6.87
C ASP A 69 12.75 -17.43 -7.92
N SER A 70 12.40 -17.37 -9.20
CA SER A 70 13.28 -17.87 -10.28
C SER A 70 14.60 -17.09 -10.38
N GLN A 71 15.72 -17.73 -10.71
CA GLN A 71 16.96 -16.98 -10.99
C GLN A 71 16.85 -16.11 -12.25
N VAL A 72 15.87 -16.37 -13.14
CA VAL A 72 15.65 -15.61 -14.37
C VAL A 72 14.92 -14.30 -14.05
N ARG A 73 15.62 -13.17 -14.24
CA ARG A 73 15.10 -11.83 -13.96
C ARG A 73 13.74 -11.54 -14.62
N GLY A 74 13.57 -11.96 -15.88
CA GLY A 74 12.33 -11.76 -16.64
C GLY A 74 11.13 -12.44 -15.99
N PHE A 75 11.30 -13.68 -15.51
CA PHE A 75 10.26 -14.39 -14.76
C PHE A 75 9.97 -13.70 -13.45
N ARG A 76 10.98 -13.44 -12.61
CA ARG A 76 10.73 -12.82 -11.30
C ARG A 76 9.97 -11.51 -11.43
N HIS A 77 10.44 -10.63 -12.31
CA HIS A 77 9.85 -9.31 -12.47
C HIS A 77 8.42 -9.38 -13.00
N THR A 78 8.18 -10.21 -14.01
CA THR A 78 6.85 -10.33 -14.63
C THR A 78 5.85 -11.01 -13.70
N SER A 79 6.23 -12.11 -13.07
CA SER A 79 5.34 -12.86 -12.17
C SER A 79 5.04 -12.07 -10.90
N THR A 80 6.02 -11.36 -10.34
CA THR A 80 5.79 -10.47 -9.19
C THR A 80 4.81 -9.36 -9.56
N LEU A 81 5.01 -8.67 -10.69
CA LEU A 81 4.08 -7.63 -11.12
C LEU A 81 2.66 -8.17 -11.26
N LEU A 82 2.51 -9.33 -11.90
CA LEU A 82 1.20 -9.92 -12.13
C LEU A 82 0.55 -10.40 -10.82
N ALA A 83 1.30 -11.08 -9.94
CA ALA A 83 0.82 -11.52 -8.63
C ALA A 83 0.33 -10.34 -7.80
N MET A 84 1.11 -9.24 -7.77
CA MET A 84 0.73 -8.05 -7.01
C MET A 84 -0.49 -7.35 -7.60
N LYS A 85 -0.67 -7.34 -8.93
CA LYS A 85 -1.87 -6.77 -9.56
C LYS A 85 -3.12 -7.64 -9.37
N LEU A 86 -2.97 -8.96 -9.33
CA LEU A 86 -4.05 -9.88 -8.93
C LEU A 86 -4.45 -9.65 -7.48
N MET A 87 -3.46 -9.54 -6.59
CA MET A 87 -3.66 -9.21 -5.18
C MET A 87 -4.44 -7.90 -4.99
N THR A 88 -4.09 -6.84 -5.74
CA THR A 88 -4.87 -5.59 -5.71
C THR A 88 -6.33 -5.79 -6.13
N GLY A 89 -6.58 -6.63 -7.14
CA GLY A 89 -7.95 -7.03 -7.48
C GLY A 89 -8.65 -7.79 -6.35
N LEU A 90 -7.94 -8.67 -5.63
CA LEU A 90 -8.51 -9.42 -4.50
C LEU A 90 -8.86 -8.51 -3.33
N VAL A 91 -8.01 -7.52 -3.03
CA VAL A 91 -8.30 -6.49 -2.01
C VAL A 91 -9.58 -5.72 -2.37
N GLU A 92 -9.74 -5.32 -3.64
CA GLU A 92 -10.97 -4.65 -4.08
C GLU A 92 -12.22 -5.53 -3.90
N VAL A 93 -12.11 -6.84 -4.18
CA VAL A 93 -13.22 -7.79 -3.94
C VAL A 93 -13.47 -7.97 -2.44
N ALA A 94 -12.43 -8.04 -1.61
CA ALA A 94 -12.56 -8.14 -0.15
C ALA A 94 -13.28 -6.93 0.46
N VAL A 95 -13.02 -5.72 -0.04
CA VAL A 95 -13.76 -4.52 0.34
C VAL A 95 -15.24 -4.63 -0.03
N ILE A 96 -15.55 -5.11 -1.24
CA ILE A 96 -16.96 -5.33 -1.66
C ILE A 96 -17.68 -6.31 -0.75
N VAL A 97 -17.04 -7.46 -0.46
CA VAL A 97 -17.58 -8.49 0.44
C VAL A 97 -17.78 -7.93 1.85
N SER A 98 -16.83 -7.13 2.35
CA SER A 98 -16.91 -6.50 3.67
C SER A 98 -18.07 -5.51 3.77
N VAL A 99 -18.31 -4.70 2.74
CA VAL A 99 -19.47 -3.79 2.68
C VAL A 99 -20.78 -4.57 2.61
N GLN A 100 -20.84 -5.67 1.85
CA GLN A 100 -22.00 -6.55 1.80
C GLN A 100 -22.28 -7.16 3.17
N LEU A 101 -21.25 -7.69 3.84
CA LEU A 101 -21.35 -8.27 5.17
C LEU A 101 -21.90 -7.27 6.19
N GLN A 102 -21.35 -6.04 6.22
CA GLN A 102 -21.85 -4.99 7.11
C GLN A 102 -23.31 -4.62 6.82
N THR A 103 -23.71 -4.58 5.55
CA THR A 103 -25.08 -4.27 5.15
C THR A 103 -26.05 -5.37 5.59
N THR A 104 -25.72 -6.63 5.31
CA THR A 104 -26.53 -7.79 5.70
C THR A 104 -26.61 -7.93 7.22
N GLN A 105 -25.51 -7.69 7.94
CA GLN A 105 -25.49 -7.69 9.41
C GLN A 105 -26.45 -6.64 9.98
N ARG A 106 -26.44 -5.41 9.45
CA ARG A 106 -27.41 -4.37 9.89
C ARG A 106 -28.85 -4.78 9.62
N GLN A 107 -29.14 -5.45 8.51
CA GLN A 107 -30.48 -5.95 8.21
C GLN A 107 -30.91 -7.03 9.21
N TYR A 108 -30.00 -7.94 9.55
CA TYR A 108 -30.23 -8.95 10.57
C TYR A 108 -30.52 -8.30 11.94
N ASP A 109 -29.70 -7.34 12.36
CA ASP A 109 -29.88 -6.65 13.65
C ASP A 109 -31.21 -5.90 13.72
N MET A 110 -31.63 -5.24 12.63
CA MET A 110 -32.93 -4.57 12.55
C MET A 110 -34.09 -5.57 12.66
N GLU A 111 -34.03 -6.70 11.97
CA GLU A 111 -35.06 -7.75 12.04
C GLU A 111 -35.10 -8.40 13.43
N ASN A 112 -33.93 -8.63 14.04
CA ASN A 112 -33.80 -9.17 15.39
C ASN A 112 -34.37 -8.21 16.45
N SER A 113 -34.23 -6.90 16.25
CA SER A 113 -34.75 -5.89 17.19
C SER A 113 -36.28 -5.81 17.22
N LYS A 114 -36.97 -6.39 16.24
CA LYS A 114 -38.44 -6.43 16.23
C LYS A 114 -38.99 -7.30 17.36
N LYS A 115 -40.22 -6.97 17.77
CA LYS A 115 -40.98 -7.78 18.73
C LYS A 115 -41.21 -9.18 18.15
N ALA A 116 -41.26 -10.19 19.02
CA ALA A 116 -41.35 -11.60 18.60
C ALA A 116 -42.49 -11.89 17.60
N HIS A 117 -43.63 -11.19 17.70
CA HIS A 117 -44.74 -11.36 16.75
C HIS A 117 -44.53 -10.73 15.36
N ASP A 118 -43.65 -9.73 15.24
CA ASP A 118 -43.35 -9.02 13.99
C ASP A 118 -42.09 -9.56 13.31
N ARG A 119 -41.38 -10.48 13.98
CA ARG A 119 -40.11 -11.03 13.53
C ARG A 119 -40.37 -12.17 12.56
N ALA A 120 -39.83 -12.06 11.35
CA ALA A 120 -39.87 -13.13 10.37
C ALA A 120 -38.72 -14.12 10.61
N SER A 121 -39.01 -15.33 11.14
CA SER A 121 -38.00 -16.36 11.43
C SER A 121 -37.26 -16.81 10.18
N ASP A 122 -37.98 -17.12 9.10
CA ASP A 122 -37.40 -17.58 7.83
C ASP A 122 -36.41 -16.54 7.26
N ARG A 123 -36.79 -15.26 7.30
CA ARG A 123 -35.92 -14.16 6.86
C ARG A 123 -34.67 -14.02 7.74
N MET A 124 -34.79 -14.24 9.04
CA MET A 124 -33.65 -14.23 9.95
C MET A 124 -32.67 -15.37 9.64
N GLU A 125 -33.18 -16.56 9.35
CA GLU A 125 -32.37 -17.71 8.95
C GLU A 125 -31.65 -17.47 7.61
N GLU A 126 -32.34 -16.91 6.61
CA GLU A 126 -31.74 -16.53 5.32
C GLU A 126 -30.62 -15.48 5.47
N LEU A 127 -30.87 -14.44 6.28
CA LEU A 127 -29.87 -13.40 6.56
C LEU A 127 -28.66 -13.99 7.28
N GLN A 128 -28.89 -14.87 8.27
CA GLN A 128 -27.82 -15.53 9.00
C GLN A 128 -26.99 -16.45 8.10
N ALA A 129 -27.62 -17.22 7.22
CA ALA A 129 -26.92 -18.06 6.25
C ALA A 129 -26.06 -17.22 5.28
N THR A 130 -26.61 -16.09 4.81
CA THR A 130 -25.89 -15.15 3.94
C THR A 130 -24.69 -14.52 4.66
N ILE A 131 -24.83 -14.18 5.95
CA ILE A 131 -23.73 -13.65 6.78
C ILE A 131 -22.61 -14.69 6.88
N SER A 132 -22.95 -15.95 7.16
CA SER A 132 -21.97 -17.03 7.25
C SER A 132 -21.24 -17.25 5.91
N GLU A 133 -21.95 -17.26 4.79
CA GLU A 133 -21.35 -17.37 3.45
C GLU A 133 -20.38 -16.21 3.14
N LEU A 134 -20.76 -14.98 3.49
CA LEU A 134 -19.91 -13.80 3.28
C LEU A 134 -18.66 -13.81 4.19
N GLN A 135 -18.76 -14.38 5.39
CA GLN A 135 -17.63 -14.58 6.28
C GLN A 135 -16.63 -15.60 5.71
N GLU A 136 -17.10 -16.75 5.23
CA GLU A 136 -16.27 -17.76 4.57
C GLU A 136 -15.54 -17.18 3.35
N LYS A 137 -16.26 -16.45 2.50
CA LYS A 137 -15.67 -15.74 1.35
C LYS A 137 -14.58 -14.75 1.76
N ARG A 138 -14.77 -14.02 2.86
CA ARG A 138 -13.75 -13.09 3.38
C ARG A 138 -12.52 -13.84 3.89
N GLU A 139 -12.70 -14.95 4.58
CA GLU A 139 -11.60 -15.79 5.08
C GLU A 139 -10.78 -16.38 3.93
N GLU A 140 -11.42 -16.87 2.88
CA GLU A 140 -10.73 -17.41 1.71
C GLU A 140 -9.91 -16.34 0.97
N LEU A 141 -10.48 -15.15 0.77
CA LEU A 141 -9.77 -14.00 0.22
C LEU A 141 -8.56 -13.63 1.09
N SER A 142 -8.74 -13.55 2.40
CA SER A 142 -7.66 -13.24 3.35
C SER A 142 -6.55 -14.30 3.33
N SER A 143 -6.91 -15.58 3.21
CA SER A 143 -5.96 -16.69 3.11
C SER A 143 -5.09 -16.58 1.84
N MET A 144 -5.72 -16.38 0.68
CA MET A 144 -4.99 -16.17 -0.59
C MET A 144 -4.07 -14.96 -0.53
N MET A 145 -4.55 -13.86 0.09
CA MET A 145 -3.78 -12.64 0.23
C MET A 145 -2.54 -12.84 1.11
N ASN A 146 -2.71 -13.46 2.28
CA ASN A 146 -1.63 -13.73 3.22
C ASN A 146 -0.57 -14.68 2.64
N ALA A 147 -0.99 -15.72 1.92
CA ALA A 147 -0.08 -16.68 1.30
C ALA A 147 0.81 -16.00 0.23
N THR A 148 0.20 -15.23 -0.66
CA THR A 148 0.91 -14.55 -1.76
C THR A 148 1.87 -13.48 -1.23
N PHE A 149 1.43 -12.67 -0.26
CA PHE A 149 2.26 -11.58 0.28
C PHE A 149 3.53 -12.08 0.97
N ARG A 150 3.50 -13.29 1.57
CA ARG A 150 4.69 -13.91 2.17
C ARG A 150 5.65 -14.50 1.15
N GLY A 151 5.17 -14.86 -0.04
CA GLY A 151 5.95 -15.58 -1.05
C GLY A 151 6.66 -14.70 -2.08
N VAL A 152 6.24 -13.44 -2.26
CA VAL A 152 6.73 -12.59 -3.36
C VAL A 152 7.75 -11.54 -2.86
N PHE A 153 8.96 -11.55 -3.42
CA PHE A 153 10.08 -10.69 -2.99
C PHE A 153 10.62 -9.75 -4.09
N ILE A 154 9.85 -8.74 -4.53
CA ILE A 154 10.42 -7.59 -5.28
C ILE A 154 10.03 -6.25 -4.67
N ARG A 155 11.05 -5.56 -4.15
CA ARG A 155 10.93 -4.45 -3.20
C ARG A 155 10.19 -3.20 -3.72
N VAL A 156 10.30 -2.80 -4.99
CA VAL A 156 9.61 -1.58 -5.48
C VAL A 156 8.12 -1.83 -5.70
N VAL A 157 7.80 -2.82 -6.55
CA VAL A 157 6.40 -3.12 -6.94
C VAL A 157 5.59 -3.56 -5.73
N CYS A 158 6.19 -4.35 -4.83
CA CYS A 158 5.52 -4.76 -3.60
C CYS A 158 5.14 -3.56 -2.71
N ILE A 159 5.99 -2.53 -2.66
CA ILE A 159 5.76 -1.36 -1.80
C ILE A 159 4.77 -0.38 -2.41
N GLU A 160 4.77 -0.25 -3.73
CA GLU A 160 3.73 0.50 -4.45
C GLU A 160 2.33 -0.08 -4.16
N GLU A 161 2.17 -1.39 -4.32
CA GLU A 161 0.87 -2.04 -4.14
C GLU A 161 0.49 -2.13 -2.66
N LEU A 162 1.44 -2.37 -1.74
CA LEU A 162 1.16 -2.31 -0.31
C LEU A 162 0.64 -0.93 0.11
N GLY A 163 1.24 0.14 -0.40
CA GLY A 163 0.74 1.51 -0.17
C GLY A 163 -0.71 1.69 -0.64
N MET A 164 -1.08 1.09 -1.77
CA MET A 164 -2.45 1.08 -2.27
C MET A 164 -3.39 0.30 -1.35
N TRP A 165 -3.01 -0.89 -0.88
CA TRP A 165 -3.86 -1.71 -0.01
C TRP A 165 -4.12 -1.06 1.35
N LEU A 166 -3.07 -0.46 1.94
CA LEU A 166 -3.17 0.30 3.19
C LEU A 166 -4.19 1.45 3.09
N LYS A 167 -4.42 1.99 1.89
CA LYS A 167 -5.40 3.04 1.63
C LYS A 167 -6.78 2.49 1.26
N THR A 168 -6.83 1.43 0.47
CA THR A 168 -8.09 0.87 -0.07
C THR A 168 -8.85 0.04 0.97
N ASP A 169 -8.13 -0.70 1.82
CA ASP A 169 -8.73 -1.55 2.85
C ASP A 169 -7.99 -1.37 4.19
N PRO A 170 -8.13 -0.19 4.82
CA PRO A 170 -7.33 0.15 5.98
C PRO A 170 -7.72 -0.70 7.22
N GLU A 171 -8.93 -1.25 7.28
CA GLU A 171 -9.37 -2.09 8.40
C GLU A 171 -8.55 -3.39 8.49
N ASP A 172 -8.27 -4.04 7.36
CA ASP A 172 -7.50 -5.28 7.34
C ASP A 172 -5.98 -5.01 7.17
N PHE A 173 -5.58 -3.92 6.51
CA PHE A 173 -4.18 -3.66 6.18
C PHE A 173 -3.49 -2.58 7.02
N LEU A 174 -4.18 -1.53 7.47
CA LEU A 174 -3.53 -0.39 8.16
C LEU A 174 -3.28 -0.70 9.64
N ASN A 175 -2.32 -1.60 9.86
CA ASN A 175 -1.86 -2.04 11.18
C ASN A 175 -0.34 -2.26 11.18
N ASP A 176 0.24 -2.41 12.37
CA ASP A 176 1.69 -2.62 12.57
C ASP A 176 2.25 -3.83 11.82
N GLY A 177 1.41 -4.86 11.60
CA GLY A 177 1.77 -6.08 10.88
C GLY A 177 2.23 -5.77 9.45
N TYR A 178 1.62 -4.79 8.80
CA TYR A 178 1.94 -4.35 7.44
C TYR A 178 2.80 -3.07 7.39
N LEU A 179 2.54 -2.10 8.28
CA LEU A 179 3.29 -0.84 8.31
C LEU A 179 4.80 -1.04 8.53
N LYS A 180 5.20 -2.08 9.28
CA LYS A 180 6.62 -2.44 9.47
C LYS A 180 7.39 -2.61 8.16
N TYR A 181 6.72 -3.08 7.09
CA TYR A 181 7.37 -3.27 5.79
C TYR A 181 7.74 -1.92 5.15
N LEU A 182 6.89 -0.90 5.26
CA LEU A 182 7.25 0.46 4.86
C LEU A 182 8.42 0.98 5.70
N GLY A 183 8.38 0.78 7.01
CA GLY A 183 9.45 1.23 7.92
C GLY A 183 10.81 0.60 7.63
N TRP A 184 10.86 -0.70 7.33
CA TRP A 184 12.08 -1.37 6.88
C TRP A 184 12.53 -0.87 5.50
N THR A 185 11.58 -0.60 4.61
CA THR A 185 11.86 -0.13 3.24
C THR A 185 12.49 1.26 3.19
N LEU A 186 12.25 2.12 4.19
CA LEU A 186 12.99 3.39 4.34
C LEU A 186 14.52 3.20 4.41
N HIS A 187 15.00 2.01 4.76
CA HIS A 187 16.43 1.66 4.86
C HIS A 187 16.99 0.97 3.61
N ASP A 188 16.20 0.88 2.53
CA ASP A 188 16.61 0.19 1.32
C ASP A 188 17.87 0.84 0.71
N LYS A 189 18.75 0.01 0.12
CA LYS A 189 19.97 0.50 -0.54
C LYS A 189 19.67 1.24 -1.85
N GLN A 190 18.58 0.91 -2.52
CA GLN A 190 18.23 1.45 -3.83
C GLN A 190 17.30 2.66 -3.69
N SER A 191 17.67 3.80 -4.29
CA SER A 191 16.87 5.03 -4.20
C SER A 191 15.45 4.90 -4.77
N PRO A 192 15.17 4.17 -5.88
CA PRO A 192 13.80 4.05 -6.37
C PRO A 192 12.86 3.33 -5.40
N VAL A 193 13.40 2.42 -4.57
CA VAL A 193 12.63 1.72 -3.53
C VAL A 193 12.27 2.69 -2.40
N ARG A 194 13.25 3.47 -1.93
CA ARG A 194 13.02 4.48 -0.88
C ARG A 194 12.02 5.55 -1.36
N LEU A 195 12.19 6.03 -2.60
CA LEU A 195 11.29 7.00 -3.22
C LEU A 195 9.84 6.51 -3.22
N GLN A 196 9.62 5.26 -3.65
CA GLN A 196 8.30 4.66 -3.69
C GLN A 196 7.69 4.52 -2.28
N CYS A 197 8.51 4.13 -1.30
CA CYS A 197 8.07 4.05 0.09
C CYS A 197 7.63 5.39 0.65
N VAL A 198 8.38 6.45 0.38
CA VAL A 198 8.05 7.81 0.84
C VAL A 198 6.74 8.29 0.22
N ARG A 199 6.52 8.04 -1.08
CA ARG A 199 5.26 8.35 -1.76
C ARG A 199 4.06 7.57 -1.21
N ALA A 200 4.25 6.28 -0.91
CA ALA A 200 3.22 5.48 -0.25
C ALA A 200 2.85 6.09 1.11
N LEU A 201 3.84 6.47 1.92
CA LEU A 201 3.61 7.14 3.21
C LEU A 201 2.88 8.48 3.04
N GLN A 202 3.29 9.33 2.09
CA GLN A 202 2.59 10.59 1.81
C GLN A 202 1.09 10.36 1.53
N GLY A 203 0.76 9.33 0.74
CA GLY A 203 -0.64 8.96 0.47
C GLY A 203 -1.43 8.57 1.72
N LEU A 204 -0.77 7.99 2.74
CA LEU A 204 -1.40 7.66 4.01
C LEU A 204 -1.56 8.89 4.92
N TYR A 205 -0.55 9.75 5.04
CA TYR A 205 -0.64 10.96 5.87
C TYR A 205 -1.58 12.03 5.30
N GLN A 206 -1.95 11.95 4.03
CA GLN A 206 -3.00 12.81 3.46
C GLN A 206 -4.39 12.51 4.06
N GLU A 207 -4.64 11.29 4.51
CA GLU A 207 -5.93 10.85 5.03
C GLU A 207 -6.02 11.10 6.53
N LYS A 208 -6.85 12.07 6.95
CA LYS A 208 -6.96 12.49 8.36
C LYS A 208 -7.36 11.34 9.29
N GLU A 209 -8.22 10.45 8.81
CA GLU A 209 -8.72 9.29 9.57
C GLU A 209 -7.62 8.26 9.87
N PHE A 210 -6.50 8.31 9.14
CA PHE A 210 -5.40 7.35 9.31
C PHE A 210 -4.37 7.81 10.35
N ILE A 211 -4.35 9.09 10.70
CA ILE A 211 -3.29 9.69 11.53
C ILE A 211 -3.12 8.97 12.87
N GLY A 212 -4.22 8.69 13.59
CA GLY A 212 -4.14 7.99 14.87
C GLY A 212 -3.53 6.58 14.75
N ARG A 213 -3.75 5.88 13.63
CA ARG A 213 -3.13 4.57 13.36
C ARG A 213 -1.65 4.68 12.93
N LEU A 214 -1.20 5.86 12.50
CA LEU A 214 0.17 6.10 12.06
C LEU A 214 1.08 6.58 13.20
N GLU A 215 0.55 7.06 14.34
CA GLU A 215 1.35 7.67 15.43
C GLU A 215 2.53 6.80 15.90
N LEU A 216 2.28 5.51 16.17
CA LEU A 216 3.33 4.59 16.61
C LEU A 216 4.39 4.39 15.53
N PHE A 217 3.96 4.30 14.26
CA PHE A 217 4.86 4.22 13.12
C PHE A 217 5.70 5.49 12.99
N THR A 218 5.07 6.68 13.07
CA THR A 218 5.74 7.97 13.02
C THR A 218 6.79 8.05 14.11
N SER A 219 6.41 7.81 15.36
CA SER A 219 7.31 7.87 16.52
C SER A 219 8.53 6.97 16.34
N ARG A 220 8.32 5.73 15.87
CA ARG A 220 9.38 4.75 15.67
C ARG A 220 10.35 5.09 14.53
N PHE A 221 9.85 5.62 13.42
CA PHE A 221 10.64 5.83 12.20
C PHE A 221 10.98 7.30 11.92
N LYS A 222 10.57 8.24 12.78
CA LYS A 222 10.80 9.69 12.62
C LYS A 222 12.28 10.03 12.43
N GLU A 223 13.16 9.53 13.29
CA GLU A 223 14.61 9.73 13.16
C GLU A 223 15.15 9.29 11.80
N ARG A 224 14.64 8.16 11.29
CA ARG A 224 15.01 7.69 9.96
C ARG A 224 14.51 8.64 8.88
N MET A 225 13.26 9.09 8.94
CA MET A 225 12.71 10.03 7.97
C MET A 225 13.48 11.36 7.99
N LEU A 226 13.79 11.90 9.17
CA LEU A 226 14.62 13.09 9.33
C LEU A 226 16.00 12.92 8.69
N SER A 227 16.67 11.77 8.90
CA SER A 227 17.96 11.51 8.26
C SER A 227 17.91 11.49 6.73
N MET A 228 16.74 11.19 6.14
CA MET A 228 16.56 11.07 4.69
C MET A 228 16.35 12.43 3.99
N VAL A 229 16.26 13.54 4.72
CA VAL A 229 16.31 14.88 4.08
C VAL A 229 17.67 15.16 3.44
N LEU A 230 18.70 14.40 3.84
CA LEU A 230 20.04 14.37 3.26
C LEU A 230 20.29 13.07 2.48
N ASP A 231 19.25 12.46 1.92
CA ASP A 231 19.42 11.27 1.08
C ASP A 231 20.39 11.56 -0.08
N LYS A 232 21.17 10.54 -0.47
CA LYS A 232 22.13 10.64 -1.58
C LYS A 232 21.44 10.95 -2.91
N ASP A 233 20.18 10.52 -3.03
CA ASP A 233 19.34 10.82 -4.18
C ASP A 233 18.47 12.05 -3.86
N PRO A 234 18.64 13.18 -4.58
CA PRO A 234 17.92 14.41 -4.29
C PRO A 234 16.41 14.30 -4.51
N ASP A 235 15.94 13.40 -5.38
CA ASP A 235 14.50 13.20 -5.59
C ASP A 235 13.87 12.55 -4.35
N VAL A 236 14.59 11.61 -3.71
CA VAL A 236 14.16 11.03 -2.43
C VAL A 236 14.13 12.10 -1.34
N ALA A 237 15.18 12.93 -1.24
CA ALA A 237 15.25 13.98 -0.23
C ALA A 237 14.09 14.99 -0.36
N VAL A 238 13.73 15.38 -1.58
CA VAL A 238 12.57 16.27 -1.86
C VAL A 238 11.28 15.65 -1.33
N GLU A 239 11.01 14.39 -1.67
CA GLU A 239 9.77 13.72 -1.24
C GLU A 239 9.73 13.50 0.28
N VAL A 240 10.89 13.32 0.92
CA VAL A 240 10.98 13.21 2.38
C VAL A 240 10.63 14.54 3.04
N VAL A 241 11.10 15.67 2.53
CA VAL A 241 10.71 16.99 3.04
C VAL A 241 9.20 17.20 2.90
N ASN A 242 8.61 16.81 1.77
CA ASN A 242 7.16 16.86 1.58
C ASN A 242 6.40 15.94 2.56
N LEU A 243 6.93 14.74 2.84
CA LEU A 243 6.36 13.83 3.83
C LEU A 243 6.43 14.43 5.25
N LEU A 244 7.56 15.02 5.62
CA LEU A 244 7.75 15.68 6.92
C LEU A 244 6.84 16.90 7.08
N LEU A 245 6.57 17.62 5.98
CA LEU A 245 5.56 18.68 5.96
C LEU A 245 4.16 18.14 6.25
N LEU A 246 3.76 17.04 5.60
CA LEU A 246 2.47 16.40 5.89
C LEU A 246 2.39 15.95 7.35
N ILE A 247 3.44 15.37 7.90
CA ILE A 247 3.50 15.00 9.32
C ILE A 247 3.30 16.25 10.18
N GLN A 248 4.07 17.32 9.94
CA GLN A 248 3.96 18.59 10.65
C GLN A 248 2.55 19.20 10.62
N GLN A 249 1.82 19.05 9.50
CA GLN A 249 0.49 19.63 9.32
C GLN A 249 -0.65 18.77 9.88
N LYS A 250 -0.46 17.44 9.91
CA LYS A 250 -1.55 16.48 10.11
C LYS A 250 -1.52 15.82 11.48
N THR A 251 -0.36 15.71 12.13
CA THR A 251 -0.26 15.19 13.50
C THR A 251 -0.40 16.32 14.51
N GLU A 252 -1.00 16.05 15.67
CA GLU A 252 -1.21 17.07 16.71
C GLU A 252 0.12 17.62 17.25
N ASP A 253 1.08 16.72 17.53
CA ASP A 253 2.39 17.10 18.06
C ASP A 253 3.34 17.69 17.00
N GLY A 254 3.07 17.44 15.72
CA GLY A 254 3.96 17.82 14.61
C GLY A 254 5.42 17.38 14.80
N LEU A 255 6.34 18.16 14.23
CA LEU A 255 7.78 18.04 14.45
C LEU A 255 8.24 19.05 15.50
N ARG A 256 9.14 18.62 16.38
CA ARG A 256 9.79 19.49 17.38
C ARG A 256 10.74 20.46 16.69
N GLU A 257 11.05 21.57 17.36
CA GLU A 257 11.91 22.61 16.77
C GLU A 257 13.31 22.08 16.39
N GLU A 258 13.89 21.20 17.21
CA GLU A 258 15.16 20.52 16.93
C GLU A 258 15.08 19.62 15.67
N GLU A 259 13.92 19.03 15.41
CA GLU A 259 13.67 18.17 14.25
C GLU A 259 13.51 19.04 13.00
N CYS A 260 12.76 20.14 13.10
CA CYS A 260 12.62 21.14 12.03
C CYS A 260 13.96 21.77 11.64
N ALA A 261 14.89 21.95 12.60
CA ALA A 261 16.22 22.50 12.35
C ALA A 261 17.06 21.68 11.34
N HIS A 262 16.72 20.40 11.12
CA HIS A 262 17.34 19.58 10.07
C HIS A 262 16.91 20.00 8.65
N ILE A 263 15.76 20.66 8.52
CA ILE A 263 15.13 21.03 7.24
C ILE A 263 15.45 22.48 6.88
N TYR A 264 15.50 23.39 7.86
CA TYR A 264 15.67 24.83 7.60
C TYR A 264 16.90 25.18 6.73
N PRO A 265 18.11 24.60 6.94
CA PRO A 265 19.27 24.92 6.12
C PRO A 265 19.12 24.52 4.66
N LEU A 266 18.19 23.60 4.34
CA LEU A 266 17.99 23.08 2.99
C LEU A 266 17.43 24.11 2.02
N VAL A 267 16.89 25.25 2.50
CA VAL A 267 16.52 26.39 1.63
C VAL A 267 17.72 26.93 0.84
N TYR A 268 18.94 26.69 1.32
CA TYR A 268 20.20 27.04 0.65
C TYR A 268 20.79 25.88 -0.16
N ALA A 269 20.08 24.75 -0.31
CA ALA A 269 20.57 23.61 -1.06
C ALA A 269 20.77 23.96 -2.54
N SER A 270 21.87 23.48 -3.13
CA SER A 270 22.16 23.67 -4.56
C SER A 270 21.11 23.02 -5.48
N HIS A 271 20.42 21.97 -4.99
CA HIS A 271 19.33 21.33 -5.71
C HIS A 271 18.05 22.16 -5.56
N ARG A 272 17.61 22.81 -6.66
CA ARG A 272 16.44 23.70 -6.66
C ARG A 272 15.17 23.05 -6.12
N GLY A 273 14.90 21.79 -6.46
CA GLY A 273 13.71 21.09 -5.97
C GLY A 273 13.71 20.94 -4.44
N LEU A 274 14.88 20.68 -3.86
CA LEU A 274 15.03 20.50 -2.40
C LEU A 274 14.92 21.84 -1.68
N ALA A 275 15.60 22.86 -2.20
CA ALA A 275 15.48 24.23 -1.70
C ALA A 275 14.04 24.74 -1.73
N SER A 276 13.31 24.46 -2.82
CA SER A 276 11.90 24.82 -2.95
C SER A 276 11.03 24.08 -1.94
N ALA A 277 11.20 22.76 -1.78
CA ALA A 277 10.43 21.97 -0.81
C ALA A 277 10.68 22.43 0.64
N ALA A 278 11.94 22.70 1.00
CA ALA A 278 12.31 23.25 2.29
C ALA A 278 11.73 24.65 2.51
N GLY A 279 11.68 25.48 1.47
CA GLY A 279 11.06 26.80 1.52
C GLY A 279 9.55 26.73 1.78
N VAL A 280 8.85 25.77 1.15
CA VAL A 280 7.42 25.51 1.43
C VAL A 280 7.23 25.05 2.87
N PHE A 281 8.08 24.14 3.36
CA PHE A 281 8.03 23.70 4.76
C PHE A 281 8.21 24.88 5.74
N LEU A 282 9.20 25.73 5.49
CA LEU A 282 9.49 26.90 6.31
C LEU A 282 8.32 27.90 6.29
N TYR A 283 7.79 28.19 5.10
CA TYR A 283 6.65 29.09 4.95
C TYR A 283 5.44 28.63 5.77
N ASP A 284 5.09 27.34 5.67
CA ASP A 284 3.97 26.76 6.41
C ASP A 284 4.18 26.85 7.93
N LYS A 285 5.37 26.47 8.42
CA LYS A 285 5.71 26.52 9.85
C LYS A 285 5.52 27.92 10.47
N TYR A 286 5.85 28.98 9.73
CA TYR A 286 5.83 30.36 10.27
C TYR A 286 4.58 31.17 9.89
N THR A 287 3.75 30.70 8.96
CA THR A 287 2.47 31.36 8.63
C THR A 287 1.28 30.80 9.41
N PHE A 288 1.39 29.61 10.00
CA PHE A 288 0.37 29.03 10.88
C PHE A 288 0.54 29.36 12.37
N ILE A 289 1.50 30.21 12.73
CA ILE A 289 1.61 30.72 14.11
C ILE A 289 0.49 31.76 14.31
N PRO A 290 -0.53 31.52 15.17
CA PRO A 290 -1.45 32.58 15.54
C PRO A 290 -0.65 33.72 16.19
N PRO A 291 -0.98 34.99 15.93
CA PRO A 291 -0.22 36.10 16.48
C PRO A 291 -0.13 35.94 18.00
N SER A 292 1.09 36.06 18.54
CA SER A 292 1.29 36.10 19.98
C SER A 292 0.40 37.19 20.57
N PRO A 293 -0.21 36.98 21.75
CA PRO A 293 -0.93 38.06 22.42
C PRO A 293 0.08 39.19 22.65
N SER A 294 -0.17 40.33 22.01
CA SER A 294 0.65 41.52 22.16
C SER A 294 0.70 41.88 23.65
N LEU A 295 1.91 42.18 24.13
CA LEU A 295 2.14 42.85 25.40
C LEU A 295 1.55 44.27 25.31
N SER A 296 0.23 44.37 25.45
CA SER A 296 -0.50 45.63 25.42
C SER A 296 -1.67 45.62 26.40
N ASP A 297 -1.46 45.09 27.61
CA ASP A 297 -2.39 45.25 28.75
C ASP A 297 -1.63 45.22 30.09
N LYS A 298 -0.57 46.03 30.19
CA LYS A 298 0.03 46.42 31.48
C LYS A 298 0.33 47.91 31.49
N CYS A 299 -0.72 48.72 31.43
CA CYS A 299 -0.72 50.10 31.92
C CYS A 299 -2.17 50.55 32.13
N SER A 300 -2.83 50.01 33.15
CA SER A 300 -4.02 50.58 33.79
C SER A 300 -4.21 49.87 35.13
N GLU A 301 -3.55 50.43 36.15
CA GLU A 301 -3.86 50.49 37.60
C GLU A 301 -2.59 50.58 38.43
#